data_AF-A0AA51DA07-F1
#
_entry.id   AF-A0AA51DA07-F1
#
_cell.length_a   1.000
_cell.length_b   1.000
_cell.length_c   1.000
_cell.angle_alpha   90.00
_cell.angle_beta   90.00
_cell.angle_gamma   90.00
#
_symmetry.space_group_name_H-M   'P 1'
#
loop_
_entity.id
_entity.type
_entity.pdbx_description
1 polymer ?
#
loop_
_entity_poly.entity_id
_entity_poly.type
_entity_poly.pdbx_seq_one_letter_code
_entity_poly.pdbx_strand_id
1 'polypeptide(L)'
;MDMAMVILTSLTVIVSVIALTVSYNAAQKGNALAGTANDLTKMANEMQKGQVEMQIREMISSARSRYQDKVIQAIGNEDDQVYAALIASAHEDVLNAYDEACAKYIDEKVDKKRFKKLYHDEIRQLVNNSANIEKYREPHTKFHATNKVYTEWNNLEN
;
A
#
# COMPACT_ATOMS: atom_id res chain seq x y z
N MET A 1 70.32 11.97 8.80
CA MET A 1 69.38 11.51 7.75
C MET A 1 70.06 11.74 6.43
N ASP A 2 70.11 10.71 5.58
CA ASP A 2 70.71 10.82 4.25
C ASP A 2 69.85 11.72 3.35
N MET A 3 70.47 12.51 2.47
CA MET A 3 69.78 13.52 1.64
C MET A 3 68.71 12.88 0.75
N ALA A 4 68.97 11.67 0.27
CA ALA A 4 68.01 10.86 -0.49
C ALA A 4 66.76 10.49 0.32
N MET A 5 66.90 10.27 1.63
CA MET A 5 65.79 9.88 2.51
C MET A 5 64.83 11.05 2.73
N VAL A 6 65.35 12.29 2.86
CA VAL A 6 64.55 13.51 3.00
C VAL A 6 63.74 13.82 1.73
N ILE A 7 64.33 13.59 0.56
CA ILE A 7 63.65 13.76 -0.73
C ILE A 7 62.49 12.76 -0.87
N LEU A 8 62.73 11.48 -0.52
CA LEU A 8 61.72 10.43 -0.60
C LEU A 8 60.52 10.73 0.31
N THR A 9 60.75 11.10 1.57
CA THR A 9 59.68 11.43 2.51
C THR A 9 58.86 12.64 2.04
N SER A 10 59.53 13.66 1.49
CA SER A 10 58.86 14.86 0.98
C SER A 10 57.92 14.52 -0.19
N LEU A 11 58.35 13.67 -1.11
CA LEU A 11 57.51 13.20 -2.23
C LEU A 11 56.30 12.39 -1.74
N THR A 12 56.48 11.52 -0.75
CA THR A 12 55.36 10.72 -0.21
C THR A 12 54.28 11.59 0.43
N VAL A 13 54.68 12.65 1.16
CA VAL A 13 53.72 13.59 1.76
C VAL A 13 52.89 14.29 0.68
N ILE A 14 53.51 14.73 -0.42
CA ILE A 14 52.79 15.38 -1.54
C ILE A 14 51.76 14.43 -2.15
N VAL A 15 52.14 13.17 -2.43
CA VAL A 15 51.22 12.16 -2.97
C VAL A 15 50.06 11.89 -2.00
N SER A 16 50.32 11.80 -0.70
CA SER A 16 49.28 11.62 0.32
C SER A 16 48.29 12.79 0.37
N VAL A 17 48.76 14.04 0.26
CA VAL A 17 47.89 15.23 0.25
C VAL A 17 46.99 15.26 -0.98
N ILE A 18 47.53 14.91 -2.16
CA ILE A 18 46.75 14.81 -3.40
C ILE A 18 45.70 13.70 -3.26
N ALA A 19 46.10 12.53 -2.78
CA ALA A 19 45.20 11.40 -2.56
C ALA A 19 44.06 11.74 -1.58
N LEU A 20 44.36 12.45 -0.49
CA LEU A 20 43.36 12.92 0.47
C LEU A 20 42.38 13.90 -0.16
N THR A 21 42.86 14.82 -1.00
CA THR A 21 42.00 15.81 -1.67
C THR A 21 41.06 15.14 -2.66
N VAL A 22 41.57 14.21 -3.47
CA VAL A 22 40.75 13.41 -4.39
C VAL A 22 39.72 12.58 -3.62
N SER A 23 40.15 11.94 -2.53
CA SER A 23 39.27 11.12 -1.68
C SER A 23 38.17 11.96 -1.03
N TYR A 24 38.49 13.16 -0.54
CA TYR A 24 37.52 14.08 0.04
C TYR A 24 36.48 14.53 -0.99
N ASN A 25 36.91 14.89 -2.20
CA ASN A 25 36.00 15.25 -3.29
C ASN A 25 35.12 14.08 -3.72
N ALA A 26 35.68 12.86 -3.78
CA ALA A 26 34.93 11.65 -4.06
C ALA A 26 33.90 11.35 -2.96
N ALA A 27 34.27 11.49 -1.70
CA ALA A 27 33.39 11.29 -0.55
C ALA A 27 32.23 12.30 -0.54
N GLN A 28 32.48 13.58 -0.81
CA GLN A 28 31.41 14.58 -0.92
C GLN A 28 30.43 14.26 -2.04
N LYS A 29 30.92 13.89 -3.23
CA LYS A 29 30.07 13.46 -4.35
C LYS A 29 29.29 12.21 -4.01
N GLY A 30 29.91 11.24 -3.34
CA GLY A 30 29.26 10.01 -2.86
C GLY A 30 28.14 10.30 -1.87
N ASN A 31 28.34 11.23 -0.93
CA ASN A 31 27.33 11.61 0.04
C ASN A 31 26.15 12.34 -0.61
N ALA A 32 26.41 13.25 -1.55
CA ALA A 32 25.35 13.91 -2.33
C ALA A 32 24.53 12.88 -3.15
N LEU A 33 25.21 11.94 -3.81
CA LEU A 33 24.55 10.88 -4.58
C LEU A 33 23.72 9.96 -3.69
N ALA A 34 24.21 9.61 -2.49
CA ALA A 34 23.45 8.84 -1.51
C ALA A 34 22.19 9.59 -1.05
N GLY A 35 22.29 10.90 -0.83
CA GLY A 35 21.13 11.76 -0.53
C GLY A 35 20.09 11.72 -1.66
N THR A 36 20.50 11.95 -2.91
CA THR A 36 19.61 11.88 -4.07
C THR A 36 18.99 10.49 -4.25
N ALA A 37 19.75 9.41 -4.04
CA ALA A 37 19.24 8.05 -4.13
C ALA A 37 18.18 7.76 -3.06
N ASN A 38 18.37 8.27 -1.85
CA ASN A 38 17.39 8.16 -0.77
C ASN A 38 16.09 8.92 -1.09
N ASP A 39 16.20 10.16 -1.58
CA ASP A 39 15.04 10.96 -1.99
C ASP A 39 14.27 10.30 -3.14
N LEU A 40 14.97 9.73 -4.12
CA LEU A 40 14.37 8.98 -5.21
C LEU A 40 13.66 7.72 -4.72
N THR A 41 14.26 7.00 -3.77
CA THR A 41 13.66 5.82 -3.14
C THR A 41 12.37 6.19 -2.39
N LYS A 42 12.39 7.31 -1.66
CA LYS A 42 11.20 7.83 -0.98
C LYS A 42 10.10 8.19 -1.97
N MET A 43 10.44 8.90 -3.04
CA MET A 43 9.50 9.25 -4.10
C MET A 43 8.91 8.01 -4.79
N ALA A 44 9.75 7.00 -5.08
CA ALA A 44 9.30 5.74 -5.66
C ALA A 44 8.32 5.00 -4.73
N ASN A 45 8.59 4.98 -3.42
CA ASN A 45 7.67 4.40 -2.44
C ASN A 45 6.34 5.14 -2.37
N GLU A 46 6.35 6.48 -2.37
CA GLU A 46 5.13 7.31 -2.39
C GLU A 46 4.32 7.07 -3.67
N MET A 47 4.98 6.99 -4.82
CA MET A 47 4.36 6.68 -6.10
C MET A 47 3.73 5.28 -6.09
N GLN A 48 4.43 4.28 -5.56
CA GLN A 48 3.92 2.91 -5.43
C GLN A 48 2.66 2.87 -4.57
N LYS A 49 2.64 3.58 -3.42
CA LYS A 49 1.43 3.71 -2.59
C LYS A 49 0.28 4.34 -3.37
N GLY A 50 0.55 5.40 -4.14
CA GLY A 50 -0.45 6.04 -5.00
C GLY A 50 -1.02 5.08 -6.06
N GLN A 51 -0.18 4.25 -6.67
CA GLN A 51 -0.61 3.22 -7.62
C GLN A 51 -1.50 2.16 -6.96
N VAL A 52 -1.13 1.69 -5.77
CA VAL A 52 -1.94 0.74 -5.00
C VAL A 52 -3.31 1.33 -4.64
N GLU A 53 -3.35 2.61 -4.23
CA GLU A 53 -4.62 3.30 -3.93
C GLU A 53 -5.52 3.40 -5.16
N MET A 54 -4.97 3.65 -6.35
CA MET A 54 -5.72 3.64 -7.60
C MET A 54 -6.23 2.25 -7.95
N GLN A 55 -5.41 1.22 -7.79
CA GLN A 55 -5.81 -0.17 -8.00
C GLN A 55 -6.98 -0.57 -7.09
N ILE A 56 -6.93 -0.19 -5.81
CA ILE A 56 -8.02 -0.43 -4.85
C ILE A 56 -9.31 0.25 -5.33
N ARG A 57 -9.21 1.51 -5.76
CA ARG A 57 -10.38 2.25 -6.27
C ARG A 57 -10.99 1.59 -7.50
N GLU A 58 -10.17 1.19 -8.47
CA GLU A 58 -10.64 0.49 -9.67
C GLU A 58 -11.26 -0.86 -9.34
N MET A 59 -10.64 -1.64 -8.48
CA MET A 59 -11.14 -2.95 -8.05
C MET A 59 -12.52 -2.84 -7.39
N ILE A 60 -12.67 -1.93 -6.42
CA ILE A 60 -13.96 -1.70 -5.73
C ILE A 60 -15.01 -1.17 -6.72
N SER A 61 -14.64 -0.19 -7.55
CA SER A 61 -15.55 0.40 -8.54
C SER A 61 -16.02 -0.63 -9.55
N SER A 62 -15.11 -1.49 -10.05
CA SER A 62 -15.41 -2.55 -11.00
C SER A 62 -16.32 -3.61 -10.38
N ALA A 63 -16.05 -4.05 -9.14
CA ALA A 63 -16.90 -5.01 -8.44
C ALA A 63 -18.31 -4.45 -8.21
N ARG A 64 -18.42 -3.19 -7.77
CA ARG A 64 -19.72 -2.50 -7.59
C ARG A 64 -20.50 -2.39 -8.90
N SER A 65 -19.83 -2.00 -9.99
CA SER A 65 -20.46 -1.93 -11.32
C SER A 65 -20.99 -3.30 -11.75
N ARG A 66 -20.18 -4.35 -11.63
CA ARG A 66 -20.62 -5.72 -11.98
C ARG A 66 -21.81 -6.17 -11.15
N TYR A 67 -21.82 -5.88 -9.85
CA TYR A 67 -22.96 -6.18 -8.99
C TYR A 67 -24.23 -5.45 -9.44
N GLN A 68 -24.13 -4.15 -9.71
CA GLN A 68 -25.24 -3.35 -10.22
C GLN A 68 -25.76 -3.86 -11.57
N ASP A 69 -24.86 -4.21 -12.49
CA ASP A 69 -25.22 -4.77 -13.80
C ASP A 69 -25.99 -6.08 -13.64
N LYS A 70 -25.61 -6.95 -12.69
CA LYS A 70 -26.33 -8.20 -12.40
C LYS A 70 -27.69 -7.98 -11.77
N VAL A 71 -27.81 -6.99 -10.89
CA VAL A 71 -29.10 -6.59 -10.32
C VAL A 71 -30.04 -6.06 -11.42
N ILE A 72 -29.54 -5.21 -12.32
CA ILE A 72 -30.32 -4.68 -13.45
C ILE A 72 -30.77 -5.80 -14.40
N GLN A 73 -29.88 -6.75 -14.71
CA GLN A 73 -30.19 -7.89 -15.59
C GLN A 73 -31.27 -8.82 -15.02
N ALA A 74 -31.45 -8.83 -13.69
CA ALA A 74 -32.46 -9.67 -13.04
C ALA A 74 -33.85 -9.02 -12.96
N ILE A 75 -34.00 -7.74 -13.34
CA ILE A 75 -35.30 -7.07 -13.36
C ILE A 75 -36.25 -7.83 -14.31
N GLY A 76 -37.42 -8.22 -13.80
CA GLY A 76 -38.41 -9.05 -14.50
C GLY A 76 -38.11 -10.56 -14.50
N ASN A 77 -37.04 -10.99 -13.83
CA ASN A 77 -36.64 -12.39 -13.65
C ASN A 77 -36.28 -12.67 -12.17
N GLU A 78 -36.94 -12.01 -11.23
CA GLU A 78 -36.57 -12.02 -9.82
C GLU A 78 -36.67 -13.42 -9.16
N ASP A 79 -37.58 -14.26 -9.66
CA ASP A 79 -37.80 -15.63 -9.15
C ASP A 79 -36.83 -16.66 -9.76
N ASP A 80 -35.97 -16.25 -10.71
CA ASP A 80 -35.02 -17.13 -11.36
C ASP A 80 -33.78 -17.37 -10.48
N GLN A 81 -33.58 -18.63 -10.09
CA GLN A 81 -32.49 -19.07 -9.23
C GLN A 81 -31.09 -18.78 -9.82
N VAL A 82 -30.94 -18.76 -11.15
CA VAL A 82 -29.70 -18.42 -11.84
C VAL A 82 -29.36 -16.95 -11.60
N TYR A 83 -30.32 -16.06 -11.76
CA TYR A 83 -30.11 -14.63 -11.49
C TYR A 83 -29.80 -14.37 -10.02
N ALA A 84 -30.50 -15.04 -9.11
CA ALA A 84 -30.20 -14.95 -7.67
C ALA A 84 -28.76 -15.39 -7.35
N ALA A 85 -28.29 -16.50 -7.93
CA ALA A 85 -26.93 -16.99 -7.75
C ALA A 85 -25.88 -16.03 -8.33
N LEU A 86 -26.14 -15.43 -9.51
CA LEU A 86 -25.25 -14.45 -10.13
C LEU A 86 -25.12 -13.16 -9.31
N ILE A 87 -26.25 -12.66 -8.77
CA ILE A 87 -26.25 -11.49 -7.89
C ILE A 87 -25.49 -11.79 -6.60
N ALA A 88 -25.71 -12.96 -5.99
CA ALA A 88 -25.01 -13.36 -4.77
C ALA A 88 -23.49 -13.46 -5.00
N SER A 89 -23.06 -14.05 -6.12
CA SER A 89 -21.65 -14.13 -6.52
C SER A 89 -21.04 -12.74 -6.74
N ALA A 90 -21.73 -11.85 -7.47
CA ALA A 90 -21.24 -10.51 -7.73
C ALA A 90 -21.19 -9.65 -6.45
N HIS A 91 -22.11 -9.87 -5.51
CA HIS A 91 -22.05 -9.22 -4.21
C HIS A 91 -20.85 -9.71 -3.40
N GLU A 92 -20.56 -11.01 -3.46
CA GLU A 92 -19.38 -11.59 -2.80
C GLU A 92 -18.07 -11.03 -3.35
N ASP A 93 -17.98 -10.76 -4.66
CA ASP A 93 -16.85 -10.05 -5.27
C ASP A 93 -16.67 -8.64 -4.69
N VAL A 94 -17.76 -7.92 -4.40
CA VAL A 94 -17.69 -6.61 -3.74
C VAL A 94 -17.07 -6.76 -2.35
N LEU A 95 -17.54 -7.72 -1.55
CA LEU A 95 -17.01 -7.96 -0.21
C LEU A 95 -15.52 -8.39 -0.26
N ASN A 96 -15.15 -9.25 -1.22
CA ASN A 96 -13.76 -9.66 -1.44
C ASN A 96 -12.87 -8.46 -1.81
N ALA A 97 -13.36 -7.52 -2.63
CA ALA A 97 -12.61 -6.32 -3.00
C ALA A 97 -12.34 -5.42 -1.79
N TYR A 98 -13.30 -5.27 -0.88
CA TYR A 98 -13.07 -4.55 0.38
C TYR A 98 -12.09 -5.27 1.30
N ASP A 99 -12.14 -6.59 1.36
CA ASP A 99 -11.23 -7.37 2.16
C ASP A 99 -9.79 -7.30 1.65
N GLU A 100 -9.61 -7.38 0.33
CA GLU A 100 -8.30 -7.15 -0.30
C GLU A 100 -7.80 -5.72 -0.05
N ALA A 101 -8.67 -4.71 -0.13
CA ALA A 101 -8.29 -3.34 0.19
C ALA A 101 -7.84 -3.20 1.65
N CYS A 102 -8.55 -3.82 2.59
CA CYS A 102 -8.20 -3.84 4.01
C CYS A 102 -6.89 -4.61 4.26
N ALA A 103 -6.62 -5.68 3.53
CA ALA A 103 -5.35 -6.41 3.62
C ALA A 103 -4.17 -5.51 3.20
N LYS A 104 -4.31 -4.75 2.10
CA LYS A 104 -3.28 -3.78 1.69
C LYS A 104 -3.08 -2.65 2.70
N TYR A 105 -4.13 -2.24 3.41
CA TYR A 105 -4.05 -1.30 4.54
C TYR A 105 -3.24 -1.88 5.72
N ILE A 106 -3.54 -3.11 6.12
CA ILE A 106 -2.82 -3.82 7.19
C ILE A 106 -1.34 -3.96 6.84
N ASP A 107 -1.03 -4.31 5.59
CA ASP A 107 0.32 -4.45 5.04
C ASP A 107 1.08 -3.12 4.84
N GLU A 108 0.49 -1.98 5.19
CA GLU A 108 1.07 -0.63 5.03
C GLU A 108 1.42 -0.24 3.57
N LYS A 109 0.80 -0.91 2.60
CA LYS A 109 0.99 -0.68 1.15
C LYS A 109 0.25 0.55 0.62
N VAL A 110 -0.48 1.26 1.49
CA VAL A 110 -1.22 2.50 1.21
C VAL A 110 -0.91 3.55 2.28
N ASP A 111 -1.31 4.80 2.07
CA ASP A 111 -1.33 5.79 3.15
C ASP A 111 -2.50 5.49 4.10
N LYS A 112 -2.19 5.07 5.34
CA LYS A 112 -3.21 4.69 6.33
C LYS A 112 -4.19 5.82 6.67
N LYS A 113 -3.71 7.08 6.75
CA LYS A 113 -4.56 8.23 7.10
C LYS A 113 -5.53 8.53 5.97
N ARG A 114 -5.04 8.55 4.73
CA ARG A 114 -5.85 8.78 3.54
C ARG A 114 -6.83 7.63 3.31
N PHE A 115 -6.39 6.38 3.45
CA PHE A 115 -7.23 5.20 3.32
C PHE A 115 -8.40 5.23 4.31
N LYS A 116 -8.13 5.45 5.60
CA LYS A 116 -9.19 5.60 6.62
C LYS A 116 -10.14 6.73 6.28
N LYS A 117 -9.64 7.90 5.89
CA LYS A 117 -10.49 9.03 5.49
C LYS A 117 -11.45 8.69 4.33
N LEU A 118 -11.02 7.85 3.39
CA LEU A 118 -11.81 7.49 2.21
C LEU A 118 -12.81 6.36 2.48
N TYR A 119 -12.41 5.35 3.26
CA TYR A 119 -13.15 4.08 3.35
C TYR A 119 -13.77 3.80 4.73
N HIS A 120 -13.55 4.66 5.72
CA HIS A 120 -14.08 4.46 7.08
C HIS A 120 -15.59 4.22 7.11
N ASP A 121 -16.37 5.11 6.50
CA ASP A 121 -17.83 5.01 6.53
C ASP A 121 -18.32 3.86 5.65
N GLU A 122 -17.69 3.63 4.50
CA GLU A 122 -18.03 2.51 3.62
C GLU A 122 -17.82 1.16 4.31
N ILE A 123 -16.68 0.95 4.97
CA ILE A 123 -16.37 -0.29 5.70
C ILE A 123 -17.32 -0.46 6.88
N ARG A 124 -17.59 0.61 7.65
CA ARG A 124 -18.57 0.57 8.74
C ARG A 124 -19.95 0.16 8.26
N GLN A 125 -20.41 0.73 7.15
CA GLN A 125 -21.70 0.39 6.55
C GLN A 125 -21.70 -1.03 6.00
N LEU A 126 -20.59 -1.48 5.39
CA LEU A 126 -20.48 -2.82 4.81
C LEU A 126 -20.62 -3.92 5.86
N VAL A 127 -19.96 -3.76 7.00
CA VAL A 127 -19.97 -4.72 8.12
C VAL A 127 -21.28 -4.71 8.88
N ASN A 128 -21.85 -3.52 9.15
CA ASN A 128 -23.11 -3.39 9.91
C ASN A 128 -24.37 -3.54 9.07
N ASN A 129 -24.26 -3.75 7.76
CA ASN A 129 -25.42 -3.98 6.90
C ASN A 129 -26.09 -5.31 7.28
N SER A 130 -27.41 -5.31 7.47
CA SER A 130 -28.19 -6.51 7.82
C SER A 130 -28.04 -7.65 6.81
N ALA A 131 -27.80 -7.34 5.53
CA ALA A 131 -27.56 -8.32 4.48
C ALA A 131 -26.16 -8.99 4.58
N ASN A 132 -25.22 -8.37 5.30
CA ASN A 132 -23.83 -8.79 5.39
C ASN A 132 -23.40 -9.23 6.78
N ILE A 133 -24.12 -8.84 7.83
CA ILE A 133 -23.69 -9.00 9.22
C ILE A 133 -23.29 -10.45 9.55
N GLU A 134 -24.01 -11.44 9.03
CA GLU A 134 -23.68 -12.86 9.24
C GLU A 134 -22.41 -13.29 8.50
N LYS A 135 -22.08 -12.67 7.36
CA LYS A 135 -20.84 -12.94 6.62
C LYS A 135 -19.60 -12.45 7.35
N TYR A 136 -19.74 -11.48 8.25
CA TYR A 136 -18.67 -10.90 9.06
C TYR A 136 -18.59 -11.50 10.48
N ARG A 137 -19.44 -12.48 10.81
CA ARG A 137 -19.44 -13.12 12.14
C ARG A 137 -18.25 -14.08 12.29
N GLU A 138 -17.42 -13.84 13.29
CA GLU A 138 -16.36 -14.77 13.72
C GLU A 138 -16.95 -16.02 14.40
N PRO A 139 -16.31 -17.21 14.29
CA PRO A 139 -15.03 -17.50 13.64
C PRO A 139 -15.15 -17.92 12.16
N HIS A 140 -16.34 -17.83 11.57
CA HIS A 140 -16.65 -18.42 10.26
C HIS A 140 -16.52 -17.45 9.08
N THR A 141 -16.25 -16.18 9.35
CA THR A 141 -16.04 -15.20 8.30
C THR A 141 -14.78 -15.53 7.49
N LYS A 142 -14.81 -15.22 6.20
CA LYS A 142 -13.63 -15.22 5.34
C LYS A 142 -13.06 -13.82 5.12
N PHE A 143 -13.74 -12.78 5.61
CA PHE A 143 -13.39 -11.38 5.40
C PHE A 143 -12.64 -10.81 6.61
N HIS A 144 -11.56 -11.50 7.00
CA HIS A 144 -10.83 -11.21 8.23
C HIS A 144 -10.13 -9.85 8.21
N ALA A 145 -9.63 -9.42 7.04
CA ALA A 145 -8.95 -8.14 6.94
C ALA A 145 -9.93 -6.98 7.15
N THR A 146 -11.12 -7.08 6.55
CA THR A 146 -12.21 -6.12 6.76
C THR A 146 -12.62 -6.07 8.23
N ASN A 147 -12.82 -7.22 8.89
CA ASN A 147 -13.12 -7.27 10.32
C ASN A 147 -12.04 -6.61 11.16
N LYS A 148 -10.77 -6.94 10.93
CA LYS A 148 -9.64 -6.37 11.67
C LYS A 148 -9.59 -4.85 11.54
N VAL A 149 -9.73 -4.32 10.32
CA VAL A 149 -9.74 -2.87 10.06
C VAL A 149 -10.97 -2.20 10.68
N TYR A 150 -12.15 -2.83 10.58
CA TYR A 150 -13.36 -2.35 11.22
C TYR A 150 -13.19 -2.25 12.74
N THR A 151 -12.68 -3.30 13.38
CA THR A 151 -12.40 -3.33 14.81
C THR A 151 -11.37 -2.27 15.19
N GLU A 152 -10.27 -2.14 14.46
CA GLU A 152 -9.23 -1.12 14.70
C GLU A 152 -9.81 0.30 14.69
N TRP A 153 -10.79 0.57 13.81
CA TRP A 153 -11.34 1.91 13.66
C TRP A 153 -12.52 2.22 14.58
N ASN A 154 -13.22 1.19 15.07
CA ASN A 154 -14.48 1.35 15.79
C ASN A 154 -14.43 0.87 17.26
N ASN A 155 -13.41 0.12 17.67
CA ASN A 155 -13.17 -0.13 19.08
C ASN A 155 -12.49 1.09 19.71
N LEU A 156 -13.18 1.70 20.68
CA LEU A 156 -12.73 2.84 21.47
C LEU A 156 -11.85 2.43 22.68
N GLU A 157 -11.51 1.14 22.81
CA GLU A 157 -10.67 0.59 23.90
C GLU A 157 -9.21 0.32 23.45
N ASN A 158 -8.56 1.31 22.82
CA ASN A 158 -7.10 1.35 22.67
C ASN A 158 -6.55 2.67 23.22
#